data_AF-A0A846UYI4-F1
#
_entry.id   AF-A0A846UYI4-F1
#
_cell.length_a   1.000
_cell.length_b   1.000
_cell.length_c   1.000
_cell.angle_alpha   90.00
_cell.angle_beta   90.00
_cell.angle_gamma   90.00
#
_symmetry.space_group_name_H-M   'P 1'
#
loop_
_entity.id
_entity.type
_entity.pdbx_description
1 polymer ?
#
loop_
_entity_poly.entity_id
_entity_poly.type
_entity_poly.pdbx_seq_one_letter_code
_entity_poly.pdbx_strand_id
1 'polypeptide(L)'
;MAILRTACLALLLASMPAIAKDSTDLRARLKAQADAWDTAIVKKDRQAIARNMSDTFFQIGSDGATADKAQFLQNLTSPDLVIEPYTVEDFTIRIYGNTALLNGSTDMHGTYQGKPFRTHYRYTDTYVKEGMVWRVVNVQTTRIAE
;
A
#
# COMPACT_ATOMS: atom_id res chain seq x y z
N MET A 1 -33.00 48.46 -42.37
CA MET A 1 -34.05 47.70 -41.68
C MET A 1 -33.40 46.49 -41.04
N ALA A 2 -33.56 46.36 -39.72
CA ALA A 2 -32.91 45.37 -38.84
C ALA A 2 -33.29 43.91 -39.21
N ILE A 3 -32.52 42.91 -38.80
CA ILE A 3 -32.84 41.87 -37.76
C ILE A 3 -32.10 40.61 -38.28
N LEU A 4 -31.50 39.68 -37.55
CA LEU A 4 -31.04 39.52 -36.17
C LEU A 4 -30.18 38.25 -36.20
N ARG A 5 -29.15 38.25 -35.34
CA ARG A 5 -28.21 37.17 -35.03
C ARG A 5 -28.88 35.81 -34.79
N THR A 6 -28.24 34.73 -35.23
CA THR A 6 -28.32 33.46 -34.48
C THR A 6 -26.99 32.72 -34.60
N ALA A 7 -26.11 32.97 -33.63
CA ALA A 7 -24.92 32.16 -33.41
C ALA A 7 -25.35 30.92 -32.61
N CYS A 8 -25.28 29.73 -33.23
CA CYS A 8 -25.35 28.48 -32.50
C CYS A 8 -24.06 28.30 -31.70
N LEU A 9 -24.07 28.75 -30.44
CA LEU A 9 -23.05 28.44 -29.46
C LEU A 9 -23.19 26.95 -29.10
N ALA A 10 -22.34 26.11 -29.67
CA ALA A 10 -22.26 24.70 -29.31
C ALA A 10 -21.84 24.59 -27.83
N LEU A 11 -22.76 24.17 -26.97
CA LEU A 11 -22.47 23.76 -25.60
C LEU A 11 -21.62 22.49 -25.64
N LEU A 12 -20.30 22.63 -25.51
CA LEU A 12 -19.41 21.56 -25.07
C LEU A 12 -19.72 21.29 -23.59
N LEU A 13 -20.69 20.43 -23.32
CA LEU A 13 -20.85 19.78 -22.03
C LEU A 13 -19.61 18.91 -21.79
N ALA A 14 -18.63 19.44 -21.07
CA ALA A 14 -17.52 18.66 -20.54
C ALA A 14 -18.08 17.66 -19.52
N SER A 15 -18.46 16.46 -19.98
CA SER A 15 -18.80 15.33 -19.13
C SER A 15 -17.53 14.78 -18.47
N MET A 16 -17.10 15.37 -17.36
CA MET A 16 -16.12 14.75 -16.48
C MET A 16 -16.62 14.68 -15.03
N PRO A 17 -17.30 13.58 -14.66
CA PRO A 17 -17.28 13.16 -13.25
C PRO A 17 -16.92 11.67 -13.02
N ALA A 18 -16.63 10.87 -14.06
CA ALA A 18 -16.38 9.44 -13.88
C ALA A 18 -14.99 9.12 -13.27
N ILE A 19 -13.94 9.84 -13.70
CA ILE A 19 -12.54 9.52 -13.35
C ILE A 19 -12.20 9.90 -11.89
N ALA A 20 -12.76 11.00 -11.37
CA ALA A 20 -12.49 11.47 -10.02
C ALA A 20 -13.15 10.60 -8.93
N LYS A 21 -14.34 10.03 -9.22
CA LYS A 21 -15.06 9.14 -8.30
C LYS A 21 -14.39 7.76 -8.18
N ASP A 22 -14.00 7.17 -9.31
CA ASP A 22 -13.33 5.86 -9.36
C ASP A 22 -11.96 5.89 -8.65
N SER A 23 -11.19 6.97 -8.81
CA SER A 23 -9.88 7.12 -8.16
C SER A 23 -9.99 7.31 -6.64
N THR A 24 -10.98 8.05 -6.14
CA THR A 24 -11.22 8.20 -4.69
C THR A 24 -11.62 6.87 -4.07
N ASP A 25 -12.52 6.13 -4.72
CA ASP A 25 -12.93 4.78 -4.30
C ASP A 25 -11.76 3.77 -4.33
N LEU A 26 -10.89 3.85 -5.34
CA LEU A 26 -9.68 3.03 -5.41
C LEU A 26 -8.72 3.31 -4.24
N ARG A 27 -8.48 4.58 -3.91
CA ARG A 27 -7.60 4.95 -2.78
C ARG A 27 -8.12 4.41 -1.45
N ALA A 28 -9.43 4.52 -1.22
CA ALA A 28 -10.06 3.97 -0.02
C ALA A 28 -9.92 2.44 0.06
N ARG A 29 -10.13 1.72 -1.07
CA ARG A 29 -9.94 0.28 -1.14
C ARG A 29 -8.49 -0.15 -0.89
N LEU A 30 -7.51 0.55 -1.48
CA LEU A 30 -6.09 0.27 -1.26
C LEU A 30 -5.68 0.54 0.20
N LYS A 31 -6.20 1.60 0.83
CA LYS A 31 -5.99 1.86 2.26
C LYS A 31 -6.56 0.72 3.11
N ALA A 32 -7.80 0.32 2.88
CA ALA A 32 -8.42 -0.78 3.60
C ALA A 32 -7.67 -2.11 3.42
N GLN A 33 -7.14 -2.35 2.21
CA GLN A 33 -6.30 -3.51 1.91
C GLN A 33 -4.97 -3.48 2.68
N ALA A 34 -4.31 -2.31 2.76
CA ALA A 34 -3.10 -2.13 3.55
C ALA A 34 -3.35 -2.35 5.06
N ASP A 35 -4.42 -1.76 5.60
CA ASP A 35 -4.81 -1.92 7.02
C ASP A 35 -5.10 -3.37 7.38
N ALA A 36 -5.77 -4.09 6.48
CA ALA A 36 -6.03 -5.52 6.62
C ALA A 36 -4.73 -6.34 6.58
N TRP A 37 -3.75 -5.92 5.78
CA TRP A 37 -2.45 -6.58 5.70
C TRP A 37 -1.66 -6.37 6.98
N ASP A 38 -1.56 -5.15 7.51
CA ASP A 38 -0.93 -4.85 8.81
C ASP A 38 -1.58 -5.67 9.94
N THR A 39 -2.91 -5.72 9.97
CA THR A 39 -3.65 -6.54 10.93
C THR A 39 -3.30 -8.02 10.81
N ALA A 40 -3.17 -8.54 9.58
CA ALA A 40 -2.78 -9.93 9.34
C ALA A 40 -1.34 -10.21 9.77
N ILE A 41 -0.42 -9.25 9.59
CA ILE A 41 0.98 -9.34 10.02
C ILE A 41 1.05 -9.45 11.54
N VAL A 42 0.39 -8.56 12.28
CA VAL A 42 0.33 -8.58 13.75
C VAL A 42 -0.25 -9.91 14.26
N LYS A 43 -1.29 -10.43 13.58
CA LYS A 43 -1.93 -11.71 13.94
C LYS A 43 -1.20 -12.95 13.43
N LYS A 44 -0.12 -12.79 12.65
CA LYS A 44 0.55 -13.88 11.93
C LYS A 44 -0.39 -14.73 11.05
N ASP A 45 -1.43 -14.13 10.49
CA ASP A 45 -2.32 -14.80 9.54
C ASP A 45 -1.59 -15.00 8.20
N ARG A 46 -0.81 -16.08 8.13
CA ARG A 46 0.01 -16.43 6.99
C ARG A 46 -0.76 -16.42 5.67
N GLN A 47 -2.02 -16.87 5.70
CA GLN A 47 -2.83 -16.98 4.50
C GLN A 47 -3.31 -15.60 4.04
N ALA A 48 -3.76 -14.75 4.97
CA ALA A 48 -4.14 -13.38 4.65
C ALA A 48 -2.94 -12.55 4.14
N ILE A 49 -1.76 -12.70 4.76
CA ILE A 49 -0.54 -12.04 4.30
C ILE A 49 -0.23 -12.48 2.86
N ALA A 50 -0.22 -13.79 2.61
CA ALA A 50 0.12 -14.35 1.30
C ALA A 50 -0.86 -13.95 0.19
N ARG A 51 -2.16 -13.84 0.50
CA ARG A 51 -3.19 -13.42 -0.47
C ARG A 51 -2.99 -12.00 -0.98
N ASN A 52 -2.39 -11.13 -0.16
CA ASN A 52 -2.12 -9.74 -0.55
C ASN A 52 -0.90 -9.62 -1.47
N MET A 53 -0.02 -10.62 -1.50
CA MET A 53 1.26 -10.57 -2.18
C MET A 53 1.21 -11.16 -3.58
N SER A 54 1.88 -10.51 -4.53
CA SER A 54 2.16 -11.07 -5.85
C SER A 54 3.04 -12.31 -5.73
N ASP A 55 3.04 -13.17 -6.74
CA ASP A 55 3.99 -14.30 -6.81
C ASP A 55 5.41 -13.83 -7.11
N THR A 56 5.59 -12.64 -7.69
CA THR A 56 6.90 -12.02 -7.94
C THR A 56 7.32 -11.06 -6.82
N PHE A 57 6.73 -11.19 -5.63
CA PHE A 57 7.02 -10.30 -4.51
C PHE A 57 8.52 -10.31 -4.16
N PHE A 58 9.05 -9.11 -3.88
CA PHE A 58 10.39 -8.91 -3.38
C PHE A 58 10.42 -7.87 -2.26
N GLN A 59 11.33 -8.01 -1.30
CA GLN A 59 11.50 -7.06 -0.22
C GLN A 59 12.97 -6.66 -0.06
N ILE A 60 13.18 -5.39 0.27
CA ILE A 60 14.47 -4.82 0.69
C ILE A 60 14.30 -4.20 2.08
N GLY A 61 15.05 -4.70 3.05
CA GLY A 61 15.05 -4.25 4.43
C GLY A 61 15.85 -2.97 4.64
N SER A 62 15.65 -2.36 5.80
CA SER A 62 16.38 -1.15 6.20
C SER A 62 17.89 -1.39 6.39
N ASP A 63 18.30 -2.65 6.53
CA ASP A 63 19.69 -3.12 6.58
C ASP A 63 20.22 -3.57 5.21
N GLY A 64 19.41 -3.45 4.15
CA GLY A 64 19.73 -3.91 2.81
C GLY A 64 19.55 -5.42 2.60
N ALA A 65 19.13 -6.17 3.62
CA ALA A 65 18.80 -7.58 3.44
C ALA A 65 17.59 -7.73 2.53
N THR A 66 17.53 -8.82 1.77
CA THR A 66 16.47 -9.07 0.81
C THR A 66 15.68 -10.32 1.14
N ALA A 67 14.38 -10.32 0.84
CA ALA A 67 13.53 -11.50 0.97
C ALA A 67 12.60 -11.64 -0.24
N ASP A 68 12.45 -12.87 -0.73
CA ASP A 68 11.36 -13.23 -1.64
C ASP A 68 10.05 -13.46 -0.86
N LYS A 69 8.97 -13.79 -1.57
CA LYS A 69 7.65 -14.08 -0.98
C LYS A 69 7.71 -15.13 0.13
N ALA A 70 8.43 -16.24 -0.11
CA ALA A 70 8.45 -17.37 0.80
C ALA A 70 9.24 -17.02 2.07
N GLN A 71 10.38 -16.35 1.94
CA GLN A 71 11.21 -15.90 3.03
C GLN A 71 10.51 -14.81 3.85
N PHE A 72 9.88 -13.83 3.20
CA PHE A 72 9.16 -12.77 3.88
C PHE A 72 8.02 -13.32 4.74
N LEU A 73 7.24 -14.25 4.19
CA LEU A 73 6.18 -14.92 4.94
C LEU A 73 6.72 -15.73 6.11
N GLN A 74 7.82 -16.46 5.93
CA GLN A 74 8.48 -17.19 7.02
C GLN A 74 8.94 -16.25 8.13
N ASN A 75 9.59 -15.14 7.77
CA ASN A 75 10.07 -14.14 8.73
C ASN A 75 8.93 -13.56 9.57
N LEU A 76 7.85 -13.13 8.93
CA LEU A 76 6.71 -12.53 9.64
C LEU A 76 5.93 -13.53 10.50
N THR A 77 5.88 -14.79 10.10
CA THR A 77 5.12 -15.84 10.79
C THR A 77 5.95 -16.67 11.75
N SER A 78 7.26 -16.43 11.85
CA SER A 78 8.14 -17.08 12.82
C SER A 78 7.60 -16.94 14.25
N PRO A 79 7.55 -18.01 15.06
CA PRO A 79 7.14 -17.91 16.45
C PRO A 79 8.09 -17.04 17.30
N ASP A 80 9.32 -16.84 16.85
CA ASP A 80 10.32 -16.04 17.56
C ASP A 80 10.05 -14.54 17.48
N LEU A 81 9.25 -14.10 16.51
CA LEU A 81 8.90 -12.70 16.30
C LEU A 81 7.52 -12.43 16.88
N VAL A 82 7.36 -11.44 17.74
CA VAL A 82 6.07 -10.88 18.13
C VAL A 82 6.07 -9.41 17.77
N ILE A 83 5.09 -8.96 17.00
CA ILE A 83 4.88 -7.56 16.67
C ILE A 83 3.66 -7.10 17.48
N GLU A 84 3.80 -6.03 18.25
CA GLU A 84 2.70 -5.40 18.96
C GLU A 84 1.83 -4.58 17.98
N PRO A 85 0.54 -4.35 18.28
CA PRO A 85 -0.29 -3.48 17.46
C PRO A 85 0.37 -2.11 17.26
N TYR A 86 0.42 -1.66 16.01
CA TYR A 86 0.99 -0.36 15.63
C TYR A 86 0.00 0.41 14.75
N THR A 87 0.27 1.71 14.59
CA THR A 87 -0.43 2.58 13.65
C THR A 87 0.52 3.03 12.55
N VAL A 88 -0.01 3.22 11.36
CA VAL A 88 0.72 3.83 10.25
C VAL A 88 0.49 5.34 10.25
N GLU A 89 1.59 6.09 10.20
CA GLU A 89 1.63 7.55 10.13
C GLU A 89 2.05 8.01 8.73
N ASP A 90 1.86 9.30 8.41
CA ASP A 90 2.25 9.91 7.13
C ASP A 90 1.76 9.14 5.88
N PHE A 91 0.60 8.48 5.99
CA PHE A 91 0.15 7.56 4.95
C PHE A 91 -0.30 8.30 3.68
N THR A 92 0.32 7.96 2.56
CA THR A 92 0.00 8.53 1.25
C THR A 92 -0.07 7.46 0.17
N ILE A 93 -0.93 7.68 -0.83
CA ILE A 93 -1.07 6.81 -2.00
C ILE A 93 -0.76 7.64 -3.25
N ARG A 94 0.02 7.10 -4.17
CA ARG A 94 0.20 7.64 -5.53
C ARG A 94 -0.13 6.55 -6.55
N ILE A 95 -0.98 6.86 -7.53
CA ILE A 95 -1.49 5.87 -8.48
C ILE A 95 -1.02 6.26 -9.89
N TYR A 96 -0.46 5.29 -10.61
CA TYR A 96 0.09 5.40 -11.95
C TYR A 96 -0.46 4.25 -12.80
N GLY A 97 -1.64 4.45 -13.40
CA GLY A 97 -2.32 3.40 -14.16
C GLY A 97 -2.59 2.15 -13.30
N ASN A 98 -1.90 1.05 -13.62
CA ASN A 98 -2.01 -0.24 -12.92
C ASN A 98 -0.98 -0.42 -11.79
N THR A 99 -0.30 0.65 -11.38
CA THR A 99 0.67 0.65 -10.27
C THR A 99 0.23 1.64 -9.21
N ALA A 100 0.36 1.28 -7.93
CA ALA A 100 0.15 2.18 -6.81
C ALA A 100 1.35 2.12 -5.86
N LEU A 101 1.84 3.28 -5.45
CA LEU A 101 2.85 3.43 -4.40
C LEU A 101 2.14 3.86 -3.13
N LEU A 102 2.18 3.01 -2.11
CA LEU A 102 1.71 3.31 -0.77
C LEU A 102 2.95 3.62 0.07
N ASN A 103 2.93 4.77 0.72
CA ASN A 103 4.01 5.23 1.59
C ASN A 103 3.45 5.52 2.97
N GLY A 104 4.23 5.22 4.00
CA GLY A 104 3.90 5.55 5.39
C GLY A 104 5.12 5.40 6.27
N SER A 105 4.99 5.77 7.54
CA SER A 105 5.95 5.46 8.59
C SER A 105 5.29 4.66 9.70
N THR A 106 6.08 3.83 10.37
CA THR A 106 5.64 3.06 11.52
C THR A 106 6.65 3.19 12.64
N ASP A 107 6.12 3.32 13.85
CA ASP A 107 6.85 3.06 15.08
C ASP A 107 6.44 1.66 15.57
N MET A 108 7.24 0.66 15.22
CA MET A 108 6.92 -0.75 15.45
C MET A 108 7.66 -1.28 16.66
N HIS A 109 6.92 -1.89 17.58
CA HIS A 109 7.41 -2.48 18.82
C HIS A 109 7.14 -3.97 18.84
N GLY A 110 7.93 -4.70 19.63
CA GLY A 110 7.70 -6.13 19.78
C GLY A 110 8.85 -6.86 20.47
N THR A 111 8.90 -8.17 20.26
CA THR A 111 10.01 -9.02 20.71
C THR A 111 10.52 -9.89 19.57
N TYR A 112 11.83 -10.16 19.57
CA TYR A 112 12.46 -11.14 18.71
C TYR A 112 13.36 -12.04 19.56
N GLN A 113 13.11 -13.36 19.51
CA GLN A 113 13.80 -14.34 20.38
C GLN A 113 13.75 -13.95 21.86
N GLY A 114 12.59 -13.45 22.31
CA GLY A 114 12.35 -13.00 23.68
C GLY A 114 13.00 -11.66 24.06
N LYS A 115 13.74 -11.01 23.15
CA LYS A 115 14.35 -9.69 23.40
C LYS A 115 13.46 -8.58 22.84
N PRO A 116 13.16 -7.52 23.60
CA PRO A 116 12.36 -6.42 23.09
C PRO A 116 13.10 -5.68 21.96
N PHE A 117 12.35 -5.21 20.98
CA PHE A 117 12.84 -4.32 19.93
C PHE A 117 11.87 -3.14 19.73
N ARG A 118 12.42 -2.06 19.18
CA ARG A 118 11.67 -0.96 18.59
C ARG A 118 12.34 -0.55 17.29
N THR A 119 11.55 -0.42 16.23
CA THR A 119 12.03 0.03 14.92
C THR A 119 11.13 1.13 14.40
N HIS A 120 11.74 2.29 14.12
CA HIS A 120 11.07 3.37 13.43
C HIS A 120 11.57 3.44 11.99
N TYR A 121 10.67 3.21 11.02
CA TYR A 121 11.01 3.24 9.60
C TYR A 121 9.93 3.91 8.77
N ARG A 122 10.36 4.41 7.61
CA ARG A 122 9.49 4.76 6.48
C ARG A 122 9.49 3.62 5.48
N TYR A 123 8.38 3.40 4.82
CA TYR A 123 8.26 2.35 3.82
C TYR A 123 7.67 2.83 2.49
N THR A 124 7.95 2.05 1.45
CA THR A 124 7.22 2.07 0.18
C THR A 124 6.74 0.65 -0.11
N ASP A 125 5.42 0.49 -0.14
CA ASP A 125 4.78 -0.70 -0.67
C ASP A 125 4.31 -0.40 -2.09
N THR A 126 4.86 -1.13 -3.05
CA THR A 126 4.45 -1.04 -4.45
C THR A 126 3.41 -2.11 -4.72
N TYR A 127 2.22 -1.69 -5.12
CA TYR A 127 1.14 -2.54 -5.56
C TYR A 127 1.03 -2.50 -7.09
N VAL A 128 0.78 -3.64 -7.70
CA VAL A 128 0.44 -3.77 -9.12
C VAL A 128 -0.91 -4.47 -9.26
N LYS A 129 -1.71 -4.01 -10.21
CA LYS A 129 -2.99 -4.65 -10.56
C LYS A 129 -2.74 -5.87 -11.44
N GLU A 130 -2.97 -7.05 -10.88
CA GLU A 130 -2.90 -8.34 -11.55
C GLU A 130 -4.32 -8.81 -11.88
N GLY A 131 -4.73 -8.63 -13.14
CA GLY A 131 -6.13 -8.82 -13.55
C GLY A 131 -7.05 -7.82 -12.85
N MET A 132 -7.90 -8.29 -11.95
CA MET A 132 -8.80 -7.45 -11.15
C MET A 132 -8.31 -7.21 -9.73
N VAL A 133 -7.22 -7.84 -9.32
CA VAL A 133 -6.73 -7.84 -7.93
C VAL A 133 -5.47 -7.00 -7.83
N TRP A 134 -5.42 -6.10 -6.86
CA TRP A 134 -4.18 -5.40 -6.52
C TRP A 134 -3.35 -6.29 -5.60
N ARG A 135 -2.05 -6.44 -5.89
CA ARG A 135 -1.14 -7.19 -5.05
C ARG A 135 0.12 -6.41 -4.79
N VAL A 136 0.67 -6.52 -3.58
CA VAL A 136 1.98 -5.95 -3.27
C VAL A 136 3.05 -6.77 -4.01
N VAL A 137 3.85 -6.09 -4.82
CA VAL A 137 4.98 -6.67 -5.58
C VAL A 137 6.32 -6.32 -4.97
N ASN A 138 6.41 -5.19 -4.24
CA ASN A 138 7.65 -4.79 -3.60
C ASN A 138 7.38 -4.09 -2.26
N VAL A 139 8.18 -4.42 -1.26
CA VAL A 139 8.28 -3.64 -0.01
C VAL A 139 9.72 -3.15 0.13
N GLN A 140 9.88 -1.87 0.43
CA GLN A 140 11.18 -1.34 0.82
C GLN A 140 11.04 -0.46 2.06
N THR A 141 11.92 -0.68 3.02
CA THR A 141 11.96 0.09 4.26
C THR A 141 13.26 0.89 4.37
N THR A 142 13.16 2.07 4.97
CA THR A 142 14.29 2.93 5.32
C THR A 142 14.16 3.33 6.77
N ARG A 143 15.19 3.09 7.58
CA ARG A 143 15.21 3.53 8.98
C ARG A 143 15.09 5.05 9.06
N ILE A 144 14.24 5.54 9.95
CA ILE A 144 14.19 6.95 10.33
C ILE A 144 15.20 7.14 11.46
N ALA A 145 16.16 8.04 11.26
CA ALA A 145 17.12 8.39 12.30
C ALA A 145 16.42 9.17 13.41
N GLU A 146 16.76 8.84 14.66
CA GLU A 146 16.34 9.58 15.85
C GLU A 146 17.27 10.78 16.09
#